data_AF-A0A8T3Z8T0-F1
#
_entry.id   AF-A0A8T3Z8T0-F1
#
_cell.length_a   1.000
_cell.length_b   1.000
_cell.length_c   1.000
_cell.angle_alpha   90.00
_cell.angle_beta   90.00
_cell.angle_gamma   90.00
#
_symmetry.space_group_name_H-M   'P 1'
#
loop_
_entity.id
_entity.type
_entity.pdbx_description
1 polymer ?
#
loop_
_entity_poly.entity_id
_entity_poly.type
_entity_poly.pdbx_seq_one_letter_code
_entity_poly.pdbx_strand_id
1 'polypeptide(L)'
;EVVANRMGMIPLTFDEKTYIMKKDCKCEGKGCSNCQVSLVLKKKGPAIVYSGDMKTTDKSVLPVYDRIPITELFEGQSIELEATAQLGVGREHAKWQGAVVGYKLEDGKKDNFVFNVESISGIEVSRVVTKSAEILEAKFDEFGKAVKKLK
;
A
#
# COMPACT_ATOMS: atom_id res chain seq x y z
N GLU A 1 15.95 12.20 -3.97
CA GLU A 1 15.85 10.94 -3.20
C GLU A 1 14.95 11.06 -1.96
N VAL A 2 15.26 11.96 -1.02
CA VAL A 2 14.50 12.11 0.24
C VAL A 2 13.00 12.33 0.04
N VAL A 3 12.60 13.21 -0.88
CA VAL A 3 11.17 13.46 -1.18
C VAL A 3 10.48 12.19 -1.70
N ALA A 4 11.11 11.45 -2.60
CA ALA A 4 10.55 10.22 -3.16
C ALA A 4 10.37 9.15 -2.06
N ASN A 5 11.32 9.03 -1.14
CA ASN A 5 11.22 8.14 0.02
C ASN A 5 10.03 8.52 0.92
N ARG A 6 9.89 9.80 1.27
CA ARG A 6 8.76 10.30 2.08
C ARG A 6 7.42 10.05 1.40
N MET A 7 7.33 10.35 0.11
CA MET A 7 6.12 10.12 -0.69
C MET A 7 5.76 8.64 -0.77
N GLY A 8 6.75 7.77 -0.92
CA GLY A 8 6.55 6.32 -1.00
C GLY A 8 5.92 5.73 0.27
N MET A 9 6.06 6.40 1.42
CA MET A 9 5.50 5.96 2.71
C MET A 9 4.15 6.59 3.05
N ILE A 10 3.59 7.44 2.19
CA ILE A 10 2.25 8.02 2.40
C ILE A 10 1.21 6.93 2.11
N PRO A 11 0.36 6.56 3.08
CA PRO A 11 -0.70 5.58 2.84
C PRO A 11 -1.76 6.17 1.92
N LEU A 12 -2.21 5.38 0.95
CA LEU A 12 -3.22 5.75 -0.04
C LEU A 12 -4.46 4.87 0.10
N THR A 13 -5.64 5.47 -0.06
CA THR A 13 -6.89 4.75 -0.30
C THR A 13 -6.87 4.14 -1.70
N PHE A 14 -7.71 3.14 -1.94
CA PHE A 14 -7.94 2.61 -3.29
C PHE A 14 -9.24 1.80 -3.32
N ASP A 15 -9.84 1.67 -4.51
CA ASP A 15 -10.94 0.74 -4.74
C ASP A 15 -10.42 -0.66 -5.12
N GLU A 16 -10.81 -1.67 -4.34
CA GLU A 16 -10.36 -3.05 -4.54
C GLU A 16 -10.92 -3.69 -5.80
N LYS A 17 -12.10 -3.25 -6.26
CA LYS A 17 -12.74 -3.82 -7.44
C LYS A 17 -12.08 -3.37 -8.73
N THR A 18 -11.46 -2.20 -8.69
CA THR A 18 -10.81 -1.58 -9.86
C THR A 18 -9.35 -2.01 -9.99
N TYR A 19 -8.60 -2.03 -8.88
CA TYR A 19 -7.16 -2.26 -8.93
C TYR A 19 -6.76 -3.71 -8.72
N ILE A 20 -5.94 -4.23 -9.63
CA ILE A 20 -5.33 -5.56 -9.58
C ILE A 20 -3.80 -5.46 -9.51
N MET A 21 -3.18 -6.49 -8.96
CA MET A 21 -1.72 -6.59 -8.90
C MET A 21 -1.11 -6.56 -10.30
N LYS A 22 0.02 -5.87 -10.47
CA LYS A 22 0.69 -5.72 -11.78
C LYS A 22 1.05 -7.06 -12.43
N LYS A 23 1.40 -8.07 -11.63
CA LYS A 23 1.69 -9.44 -12.07
C LYS A 23 0.48 -10.19 -12.62
N ASP A 24 -0.72 -9.84 -12.17
CA ASP A 24 -1.98 -10.48 -12.55
C ASP A 24 -2.70 -9.67 -13.66
N CYS A 25 -2.11 -8.55 -14.08
CA CYS A 25 -2.65 -7.68 -15.11
C CYS A 25 -2.26 -8.14 -16.51
N LYS A 26 -3.20 -8.02 -17.45
CA LYS A 26 -2.99 -8.34 -18.88
C LYS A 26 -2.12 -7.34 -19.64
N CYS A 27 -1.69 -6.23 -18.99
CA CYS A 27 -0.98 -5.15 -19.66
C CYS A 27 0.53 -5.41 -19.87
N GLU A 28 1.00 -6.65 -19.67
CA GLU A 28 2.41 -7.06 -19.87
C GLU A 28 3.43 -6.11 -19.19
N GLY A 29 3.07 -5.58 -18.02
CA GLY A 29 3.92 -4.68 -17.24
C GLY A 29 4.03 -3.23 -17.76
N LYS A 30 3.42 -2.87 -18.90
CA LYS A 30 3.37 -1.48 -19.40
C LYS A 30 2.63 -0.53 -18.46
N GLY A 31 1.69 -1.09 -17.69
CA GLY A 31 0.85 -0.35 -16.76
C GLY A 31 -0.41 0.22 -17.44
N CYS A 32 -1.55 0.08 -16.78
CA CYS A 32 -2.84 0.58 -17.26
C CYS A 32 -3.69 1.08 -16.08
N SER A 33 -4.86 1.64 -16.37
CA SER A 33 -5.80 2.17 -15.36
C SER A 33 -6.22 1.16 -14.28
N ASN A 34 -6.05 -0.14 -14.52
CA ASN A 34 -6.45 -1.19 -13.59
C ASN A 34 -5.31 -1.66 -12.68
N CYS A 35 -4.07 -1.23 -12.90
CA CYS A 35 -2.93 -1.68 -12.08
C CYS A 35 -2.03 -0.55 -11.57
N GLN A 36 -2.21 0.67 -12.09
CA GLN A 36 -1.48 1.84 -11.65
C GLN A 36 -2.32 3.12 -11.78
N VAL A 37 -1.92 4.14 -11.03
CA VAL A 37 -2.51 5.49 -11.06
C VAL A 37 -1.40 6.54 -11.01
N SER A 38 -1.59 7.65 -11.73
CA SER A 38 -0.66 8.79 -11.70
C SER A 38 -1.08 9.82 -10.64
N LEU A 39 -0.08 10.25 -9.87
CA LEU A 39 -0.15 11.30 -8.87
C LEU A 39 0.75 12.45 -9.31
N VAL A 40 0.22 13.68 -9.32
CA VAL A 40 0.95 14.89 -9.70
C VAL A 40 0.96 15.85 -8.53
N LEU A 41 2.13 16.37 -8.19
CA LEU A 41 2.31 17.34 -7.12
C LEU A 41 3.04 18.57 -7.66
N LYS A 42 2.40 19.74 -7.55
CA LYS A 42 2.97 21.02 -7.97
C LYS A 42 2.66 22.10 -6.94
N LYS A 43 3.69 22.70 -6.34
CA LYS A 43 3.54 23.76 -5.33
C LYS A 43 4.74 24.71 -5.34
N LYS A 44 4.48 25.99 -5.08
CA LYS A 44 5.51 27.04 -4.93
C LYS A 44 5.54 27.53 -3.48
N GLY A 45 6.73 27.86 -3.00
CA GLY A 45 6.93 28.44 -1.67
C GLY A 45 6.65 29.96 -1.64
N PRO A 46 6.61 30.56 -0.42
CA PRO A 46 6.85 29.93 0.87
C PRO A 46 5.63 29.10 1.35
N ALA A 47 5.80 27.80 1.58
CA ALA A 47 4.73 26.90 2.03
C ALA A 47 5.26 25.53 2.49
N ILE A 48 4.50 24.85 3.35
CA ILE A 48 4.67 23.41 3.58
C ILE A 48 3.88 22.63 2.53
N VAL A 49 4.54 21.66 1.91
CA VAL A 49 3.95 20.69 0.99
C VAL A 49 3.41 19.54 1.84
N TYR A 50 2.11 19.27 1.73
CA TYR A 50 1.43 18.19 2.44
C TYR A 50 0.96 17.10 1.47
N SER A 51 0.65 15.92 1.99
CA SER A 51 0.08 14.81 1.24
C SER A 51 -1.19 15.20 0.47
N GLY A 52 -2.05 16.06 1.04
CA GLY A 52 -3.25 16.56 0.38
C GLY A 52 -3.02 17.45 -0.84
N ASP A 53 -1.79 17.94 -1.06
CA ASP A 53 -1.45 18.71 -2.27
C ASP A 53 -1.30 17.81 -3.52
N MET A 54 -1.28 16.49 -3.34
CA MET A 54 -1.19 15.52 -4.45
C MET A 54 -2.52 15.45 -5.21
N LYS A 55 -2.44 15.64 -6.53
CA LYS A 55 -3.57 15.47 -7.44
C LYS A 55 -3.49 14.08 -8.06
N THR A 56 -4.63 13.40 -8.10
CA THR A 56 -4.75 12.03 -8.62
C THR A 56 -5.60 12.02 -9.90
N THR A 57 -5.31 11.09 -10.80
CA THR A 57 -6.20 10.80 -11.94
C THR A 57 -7.44 10.01 -11.54
N ASP A 58 -7.44 9.39 -10.36
CA ASP A 58 -8.55 8.60 -9.82
C ASP A 58 -8.91 9.04 -8.39
N LYS A 59 -10.15 9.48 -8.20
CA LYS A 59 -10.69 9.95 -6.91
C LYS A 59 -10.77 8.85 -5.85
N SER A 60 -10.68 7.58 -6.22
CA SER A 60 -10.60 6.48 -5.26
C SER A 60 -9.21 6.38 -4.60
N VAL A 61 -8.19 6.99 -5.21
CA VAL A 61 -6.80 6.97 -4.72
C VAL A 61 -6.39 8.33 -4.19
N LEU A 62 -6.54 8.50 -2.88
CA LEU A 62 -6.20 9.71 -2.15
C LEU A 62 -5.31 9.36 -0.95
N PRO A 63 -4.52 10.30 -0.42
CA PRO A 63 -3.89 10.13 0.87
C PRO A 63 -4.95 9.79 1.94
N VAL A 64 -4.66 8.80 2.78
CA VAL A 64 -5.53 8.49 3.94
C VAL A 64 -5.61 9.69 4.88
N TYR A 65 -4.48 10.40 5.04
CA TYR A 65 -4.39 11.64 5.79
C TYR A 65 -3.84 12.73 4.88
N ASP A 66 -4.50 13.88 4.85
CA ASP A 66 -4.20 15.03 3.99
C ASP A 66 -3.09 15.94 4.53
N ARG A 67 -2.76 15.84 5.82
CA ARG A 67 -1.81 16.69 6.53
C ARG A 67 -0.47 16.03 6.87
N ILE A 68 -0.06 14.99 6.12
CA ILE A 68 1.29 14.42 6.28
C ILE A 68 2.29 15.37 5.60
N PRO A 69 3.25 15.98 6.31
CA PRO A 69 4.19 16.90 5.71
C PRO A 69 5.19 16.16 4.81
N ILE A 70 5.41 16.66 3.60
CA ILE A 70 6.38 16.11 2.64
C ILE A 70 7.69 16.90 2.71
N THR A 71 7.62 18.22 2.51
CA THR A 71 8.79 19.13 2.58
C THR A 71 8.33 20.56 2.81
N GLU A 72 9.19 21.38 3.37
CA GLU A 72 9.02 22.84 3.40
C GLU A 72 9.67 23.46 2.16
N LEU A 73 9.04 24.51 1.63
CA LEU A 73 9.56 25.33 0.54
C LEU A 73 9.71 26.76 1.05
N PHE A 74 10.91 27.32 0.91
CA PHE A 74 11.17 28.74 1.17
C PHE A 74 10.78 29.61 -0.04
N GLU A 75 10.88 30.92 0.12
CA GLU A 75 10.61 31.89 -0.95
C GLU A 75 11.50 31.60 -2.17
N GLY A 76 10.89 31.63 -3.37
CA GLY A 76 11.56 31.30 -4.63
C GLY A 76 11.72 29.80 -4.93
N GLN A 77 11.42 28.90 -3.98
CA GLN A 77 11.48 27.45 -4.21
C GLN A 77 10.16 26.91 -4.79
N SER A 78 10.26 25.84 -5.57
CA SER A 78 9.09 25.13 -6.09
C SER A 78 9.36 23.64 -6.24
N ILE A 79 8.30 22.84 -6.15
CA ILE A 79 8.34 21.41 -6.43
C ILE A 79 7.34 21.07 -7.52
N GLU A 80 7.75 20.23 -8.46
CA GLU A 80 6.92 19.65 -9.51
C GLU A 80 7.38 18.23 -9.76
N LEU A 81 6.48 17.26 -9.61
CA LEU A 81 6.77 15.85 -9.85
C LEU A 81 5.51 15.08 -10.26
N GLU A 82 5.76 13.95 -10.92
CA GLU A 82 4.79 12.91 -11.20
C GLU A 82 5.26 11.59 -10.55
N ALA A 83 4.33 10.86 -9.95
CA ALA A 83 4.56 9.57 -9.32
C ALA A 83 3.51 8.57 -9.78
N THR A 84 3.93 7.31 -9.89
CA THR A 84 3.03 6.19 -10.23
C THR A 84 2.83 5.32 -8.99
N ALA A 85 1.59 5.20 -8.53
CA ALA A 85 1.22 4.29 -7.46
C ALA A 85 0.70 2.96 -8.04
N GLN A 86 1.06 1.85 -7.40
CA GLN A 86 0.65 0.49 -7.78
C GLN A 86 0.47 -0.36 -6.52
N LEU A 87 -0.36 -1.40 -6.63
CA LEU A 87 -0.48 -2.42 -5.59
C LEU A 87 0.82 -3.21 -5.43
N GLY A 88 1.07 -3.66 -4.20
CA GLY A 88 2.22 -4.50 -3.85
C GLY A 88 2.00 -5.13 -2.48
N VAL A 89 2.96 -5.94 -2.04
CA VAL A 89 2.90 -6.63 -0.74
C VAL A 89 4.07 -6.25 0.16
N GLY A 90 3.85 -6.24 1.47
CA GLY A 90 4.88 -5.91 2.46
C GLY A 90 6.16 -6.78 2.37
N ARG A 91 6.06 -7.99 1.80
CA ARG A 91 7.22 -8.85 1.49
C ARG A 91 8.17 -8.25 0.46
N GLU A 92 7.66 -7.45 -0.47
CA GLU A 92 8.46 -6.80 -1.53
C GLU A 92 9.10 -5.51 -1.01
N HIS A 93 8.36 -4.73 -0.21
CA HIS A 93 8.88 -3.49 0.38
C HIS A 93 8.02 -3.04 1.57
N ALA A 94 8.65 -2.44 2.59
CA ALA A 94 7.99 -1.97 3.81
C ALA A 94 6.85 -0.98 3.55
N LYS A 95 6.92 -0.20 2.46
CA LYS A 95 5.86 0.74 2.05
C LYS A 95 4.51 0.10 1.75
N TRP A 96 4.49 -1.21 1.45
CA TRP A 96 3.27 -1.99 1.22
C TRP A 96 2.86 -2.82 2.45
N GLN A 97 3.40 -2.51 3.64
CA GLN A 97 2.97 -3.13 4.87
C GLN A 97 1.55 -2.63 5.24
N GLY A 98 0.60 -3.56 5.36
CA GLY A 98 -0.80 -3.22 5.66
C GLY A 98 -1.13 -3.05 7.14
N ALA A 99 -0.36 -3.69 8.03
CA ALA A 99 -0.62 -3.68 9.46
C ALA A 99 0.66 -3.96 10.28
N VAL A 100 0.60 -3.62 11.56
CA VAL A 100 1.52 -4.12 12.59
C VAL A 100 0.78 -5.20 13.38
N VAL A 101 1.44 -6.33 13.60
CA VAL A 101 0.83 -7.51 14.25
C VAL A 101 1.71 -7.99 15.40
N GLY A 102 1.12 -8.11 16.57
CA GLY A 102 1.70 -8.81 17.72
C GLY A 102 0.91 -10.07 18.04
N TYR A 103 1.56 -11.07 18.62
CA TYR A 103 0.87 -12.26 19.12
C TYR A 103 1.41 -12.65 20.51
N LYS A 104 0.56 -13.28 21.31
CA LYS A 104 0.93 -13.90 22.58
C LYS A 104 0.21 -15.23 22.77
N LEU A 105 0.81 -16.11 23.55
CA LEU A 105 0.13 -17.31 24.04
C LEU A 105 -0.83 -16.91 25.16
N GLU A 106 -1.99 -17.57 25.22
CA GLU A 106 -2.91 -17.39 26.33
C GLU A 106 -2.41 -18.20 27.54
N ASP A 107 -2.30 -17.53 28.70
CA ASP A 107 -1.77 -18.14 29.91
C ASP A 107 -2.56 -19.39 30.31
N GLY A 108 -1.84 -20.49 30.53
CA GLY A 108 -2.44 -21.75 30.99
C GLY A 108 -3.21 -22.54 29.93
N LYS A 109 -3.28 -22.08 28.66
CA LYS A 109 -3.90 -22.84 27.57
C LYS A 109 -2.90 -23.14 26.46
N LYS A 110 -2.53 -24.43 26.34
CA LYS A 110 -1.74 -24.91 25.21
C LYS A 110 -2.51 -24.63 23.90
N ASP A 111 -1.78 -24.19 22.87
CA ASP A 111 -2.29 -23.97 21.50
C ASP A 111 -3.30 -22.82 21.31
N ASN A 112 -3.43 -21.91 22.28
CA ASN A 112 -4.25 -20.69 22.12
C ASN A 112 -3.36 -19.46 21.90
N PHE A 113 -3.62 -18.76 20.79
CA PHE A 113 -2.90 -17.56 20.38
C PHE A 113 -3.83 -16.36 20.36
N VAL A 114 -3.41 -15.26 20.98
CA VAL A 114 -4.09 -13.96 20.91
C VAL A 114 -3.29 -13.06 19.96
N PHE A 115 -3.91 -12.65 18.86
CA PHE A 115 -3.33 -11.70 17.91
C PHE A 115 -3.87 -10.30 18.16
N ASN A 116 -2.97 -9.33 18.20
CA ASN A 116 -3.29 -7.90 18.20
C ASN A 116 -2.86 -7.34 16.84
N VAL A 117 -3.83 -6.83 16.07
CA VAL A 117 -3.62 -6.32 14.71
C VAL A 117 -4.00 -4.85 14.68
N GLU A 118 -3.06 -4.00 14.25
CA GLU A 118 -3.27 -2.57 14.08
C GLU A 118 -3.00 -2.19 12.62
N SER A 119 -3.97 -1.52 11.99
CA SER A 119 -3.81 -1.06 10.60
C SER A 119 -2.98 0.22 10.55
N ILE A 120 -2.06 0.29 9.59
CA ILE A 120 -1.21 1.47 9.35
C ILE A 120 -1.42 2.07 7.96
N SER A 121 -2.25 1.43 7.13
CA SER A 121 -2.43 1.78 5.71
C SER A 121 -3.81 2.37 5.41
N GLY A 122 -4.63 2.63 6.43
CA GLY A 122 -6.02 3.07 6.26
C GLY A 122 -6.98 1.97 5.80
N ILE A 123 -6.52 0.72 5.76
CA ILE A 123 -7.35 -0.45 5.47
C ILE A 123 -8.01 -0.93 6.77
N GLU A 124 -9.28 -1.32 6.71
CA GLU A 124 -9.96 -1.93 7.86
C GLU A 124 -9.25 -3.19 8.38
N VAL A 125 -9.13 -3.33 9.70
CA VAL A 125 -8.40 -4.44 10.33
C VAL A 125 -8.98 -5.80 9.96
N SER A 126 -10.32 -5.92 9.97
CA SER A 126 -11.02 -7.13 9.54
C SER A 126 -10.63 -7.53 8.12
N ARG A 127 -10.50 -6.55 7.22
CA ARG A 127 -10.10 -6.77 5.83
C ARG A 127 -8.65 -7.20 5.71
N VAL A 128 -7.73 -6.63 6.50
CA VAL A 128 -6.32 -7.09 6.54
C VAL A 128 -6.25 -8.57 6.91
N VAL A 129 -7.01 -8.99 7.94
CA VAL A 129 -7.02 -10.39 8.39
C VAL A 129 -7.64 -11.30 7.34
N THR A 130 -8.82 -10.96 6.79
CA THR A 130 -9.48 -11.77 5.76
C THR A 130 -8.63 -11.91 4.50
N LYS A 131 -8.06 -10.82 3.99
CA LYS A 131 -7.17 -10.86 2.81
C LYS A 131 -5.92 -11.69 3.07
N SER A 132 -5.38 -11.66 4.28
CA SER A 132 -4.23 -12.48 4.66
C SER A 132 -4.56 -13.97 4.61
N ALA A 133 -5.75 -14.36 5.06
CA ALA A 133 -6.24 -15.74 4.98
C ALA A 133 -6.44 -16.19 3.52
N GLU A 134 -7.08 -15.36 2.68
CA GLU A 134 -7.25 -15.64 1.25
C GLU A 134 -5.91 -15.85 0.53
N ILE A 135 -4.91 -15.00 0.81
CA ILE A 135 -3.56 -15.13 0.24
C ILE A 135 -2.89 -16.43 0.72
N LEU A 136 -3.09 -16.82 1.98
CA LEU A 136 -2.52 -18.05 2.54
C LEU A 136 -3.16 -19.29 1.90
N GLU A 137 -4.49 -19.29 1.73
CA GLU A 137 -5.23 -20.35 1.05
C GLU A 137 -4.77 -20.51 -0.41
N ALA A 138 -4.68 -19.41 -1.16
CA ALA A 138 -4.19 -19.43 -2.54
C ALA A 138 -2.76 -19.99 -2.66
N LYS A 139 -1.87 -19.67 -1.71
CA LYS A 139 -0.52 -20.23 -1.66
C LYS A 139 -0.53 -21.72 -1.34
N PHE A 140 -1.41 -22.17 -0.46
CA PHE A 140 -1.55 -23.59 -0.12
C PHE A 140 -2.02 -24.40 -1.34
N ASP A 141 -2.99 -23.88 -2.09
CA ASP A 141 -3.45 -24.49 -3.35
C ASP A 141 -2.35 -24.57 -4.41
N GLU A 142 -1.58 -23.49 -4.57
CA GLU A 142 -0.45 -23.46 -5.49
C GLU A 142 0.61 -24.49 -5.09
N PHE A 143 0.95 -24.55 -3.80
CA PHE A 143 1.88 -25.54 -3.27
C PHE A 143 1.37 -26.97 -3.50
N GLY A 144 0.09 -27.24 -3.24
CA GLY A 144 -0.52 -28.55 -3.49
C GLY A 144 -0.46 -28.96 -4.96
N LYS A 145 -0.66 -28.02 -5.89
CA LYS A 145 -0.48 -28.25 -7.34
C LYS A 145 0.97 -28.54 -7.68
N ALA A 146 1.92 -27.83 -7.09
CA ALA A 146 3.35 -28.06 -7.31
C ALA A 146 3.78 -29.45 -6.82
N VAL A 147 3.35 -29.86 -5.62
CA VAL A 147 3.63 -31.20 -5.09
C VAL A 147 3.07 -32.31 -5.98
N LYS A 148 1.86 -32.13 -6.54
CA LYS A 148 1.26 -33.11 -7.48
C LYS A 148 2.06 -33.26 -8.77
N LYS A 149 2.78 -32.23 -9.22
CA LYS A 149 3.63 -32.29 -10.43
C LYS A 149 4.97 -32.99 -10.20
N LEU A 150 5.36 -33.21 -8.95
CA LEU A 150 6.60 -33.91 -8.58
C LEU A 150 6.39 -35.42 -8.43
N LYS A 151 5.14 -35.88 -8.40
CA LYS A 151 4.77 -37.31 -8.45
C LYS A 151 4.56 -37.73 -9.89
#